data_AF-A0A516V3U0-F1
#
_entry.id   AF-A0A516V3U0-F1
#
_cell.length_a   1.000
_cell.length_b   1.000
_cell.length_c   1.000
_cell.angle_alpha   90.00
_cell.angle_beta   90.00
_cell.angle_gamma   90.00
#
_symmetry.space_group_name_H-M   'P 1'
#
loop_
_entity.id
_entity.type
_entity.pdbx_description
1 polymer ?
#
loop_
_entity_poly.entity_id
_entity_poly.type
_entity_poly.pdbx_seq_one_letter_code
_entity_poly.pdbx_strand_id
1 'polypeptide(L)'
;MDEKAAEALNTSLTASRILSLGASRISASLDVFSGWLLAGFGATYGLLLANLGSLAPYIDTSNVKFGAMYFVVSASLAAAQKLIASYVAAGTAAGEEGRATGKELANSRVPIDVESMYQQVNQGLLWPWSTFNARMTDKARKGDYAVIGRFHAKASQIQTYLVVFQVITSLISAVFLINGILV
;
A
#
# COMPACT_ATOMS: atom_id res chain seq x y z
N MET A 1 -32.23 20.65 -0.48
CA MET A 1 -31.74 19.27 -0.70
C MET A 1 -32.80 18.35 -0.11
N ASP A 2 -33.25 17.35 -0.87
CA ASP A 2 -34.18 16.32 -0.36
C ASP A 2 -33.49 15.56 0.80
N GLU A 3 -34.23 15.27 1.86
CA GLU A 3 -33.74 14.55 3.05
C GLU A 3 -33.09 13.22 2.65
N LYS A 4 -33.67 12.52 1.67
CA LYS A 4 -33.12 11.27 1.12
C LYS A 4 -31.76 11.46 0.44
N ALA A 5 -31.55 12.59 -0.24
CA ALA A 5 -30.27 12.89 -0.89
C ALA A 5 -29.19 13.20 0.15
N ALA A 6 -29.55 13.85 1.25
CA ALA A 6 -28.66 14.11 2.38
C ALA A 6 -28.21 12.80 3.05
N GLU A 7 -29.15 11.88 3.26
CA GLU A 7 -28.89 10.57 3.85
C GLU A 7 -27.98 9.71 2.97
N ALA A 8 -28.24 9.66 1.65
CA ALA A 8 -27.41 8.93 0.71
C ALA A 8 -25.96 9.47 0.66
N LEU A 9 -25.80 10.80 0.68
CA LEU A 9 -24.49 11.45 0.75
C LEU A 9 -23.74 11.07 2.03
N ASN A 10 -24.37 11.20 3.19
CA ASN A 10 -23.77 10.87 4.48
C ASN A 10 -23.38 9.39 4.55
N THR A 11 -24.21 8.50 4.04
CA THR A 11 -23.93 7.05 3.97
C THR A 11 -22.71 6.77 3.11
N SER A 12 -22.64 7.36 1.91
CA SER A 12 -21.52 7.19 0.97
C SER A 12 -20.20 7.71 1.56
N LEU A 13 -20.22 8.88 2.19
CA LEU A 13 -19.06 9.46 2.87
C LEU A 13 -18.60 8.61 4.06
N THR A 14 -19.54 8.08 4.85
CA THR A 14 -19.25 7.21 6.00
C THR A 14 -18.63 5.90 5.53
N ALA A 15 -19.18 5.27 4.49
CA ALA A 15 -18.62 4.06 3.89
C ALA A 15 -17.19 4.32 3.37
N SER A 16 -16.97 5.44 2.67
CA SER A 16 -15.64 5.84 2.19
C SER A 16 -14.62 5.94 3.33
N ARG A 17 -15.04 6.49 4.47
CA ARG A 17 -14.20 6.67 5.66
C ARG A 17 -13.87 5.33 6.31
N ILE A 18 -14.86 4.47 6.53
CA ILE A 18 -14.66 3.14 7.12
C ILE A 18 -13.67 2.33 6.28
N LEU A 19 -13.86 2.32 4.95
CA LEU A 19 -12.97 1.61 4.03
C LEU A 19 -11.55 2.18 4.04
N SER A 20 -11.40 3.51 4.03
CA SER A 20 -10.09 4.17 4.06
C SER A 20 -9.34 3.92 5.37
N LEU A 21 -10.02 4.02 6.51
CA LEU A 21 -9.43 3.77 7.83
C LEU A 21 -9.03 2.31 8.00
N GLY A 22 -9.90 1.38 7.57
CA GLY A 22 -9.59 -0.05 7.56
C GLY A 22 -8.36 -0.35 6.71
N ALA A 23 -8.32 0.18 5.49
CA ALA A 23 -7.18 0.03 4.58
C ALA A 23 -5.88 0.59 5.19
N SER A 24 -5.93 1.77 5.81
CA SER A 24 -4.79 2.40 6.47
C SER A 24 -4.22 1.53 7.60
N ARG A 25 -5.09 1.01 8.48
CA ARG A 25 -4.68 0.13 9.59
C ARG A 25 -4.07 -1.18 9.11
N ILE A 26 -4.73 -1.84 8.16
CA ILE A 26 -4.21 -3.09 7.56
C ILE A 26 -2.86 -2.83 6.91
N SER A 27 -2.76 -1.76 6.12
CA SER A 27 -1.53 -1.37 5.43
C SER A 27 -0.36 -1.15 6.40
N ALA A 28 -0.59 -0.43 7.51
CA ALA A 28 0.42 -0.17 8.53
C ALA A 28 0.91 -1.47 9.21
N SER A 29 -0.01 -2.36 9.60
CA SER A 29 0.35 -3.65 10.20
C SER A 29 1.15 -4.53 9.23
N LEU A 30 0.76 -4.57 7.96
CA LEU A 30 1.45 -5.33 6.92
C LEU A 30 2.85 -4.76 6.61
N ASP A 31 3.01 -3.44 6.61
CA ASP A 31 4.32 -2.80 6.40
C ASP A 31 5.32 -3.15 7.52
N VAL A 32 4.87 -3.10 8.78
CA VAL A 32 5.70 -3.50 9.93
C VAL A 32 6.09 -4.97 9.81
N PHE A 33 5.13 -5.86 9.56
CA PHE A 33 5.39 -7.29 9.42
C PHE A 33 6.36 -7.61 8.25
N SER A 34 6.13 -7.00 7.09
CA SER A 34 7.01 -7.13 5.91
C SER A 34 8.44 -6.66 6.22
N GLY A 35 8.59 -5.56 6.96
CA GLY A 35 9.87 -5.05 7.41
C GLY A 35 10.62 -6.03 8.33
N TRP A 36 9.94 -6.62 9.32
CA TRP A 36 10.52 -7.64 10.20
C TRP A 36 10.98 -8.87 9.43
N LEU A 37 10.16 -9.35 8.49
CA LEU A 37 10.49 -10.51 7.66
C LEU A 37 11.76 -10.24 6.82
N LEU A 38 11.83 -9.08 6.16
CA LEU A 38 12.97 -8.71 5.33
C LEU A 38 14.25 -8.52 6.15
N ALA A 39 14.14 -7.89 7.32
CA ALA A 39 15.28 -7.69 8.22
C ALA A 39 15.82 -9.02 8.75
N GLY A 40 14.95 -9.94 9.17
CA GLY A 40 15.34 -11.26 9.67
C GLY A 40 16.08 -12.08 8.61
N PHE A 41 15.49 -12.24 7.43
CA PHE A 41 16.12 -12.99 6.34
C PHE A 41 17.36 -12.28 5.78
N GLY A 42 17.34 -10.96 5.69
CA GLY A 42 18.50 -10.17 5.27
C GLY A 42 19.68 -10.34 6.21
N ALA A 43 19.45 -10.36 7.52
CA ALA A 43 20.48 -10.64 8.52
C ALA A 43 21.04 -12.07 8.37
N THR A 44 20.18 -13.07 8.17
CA THR A 44 20.60 -14.47 7.95
C THR A 44 21.48 -14.59 6.71
N TYR A 45 21.06 -14.03 5.58
CA TYR A 45 21.87 -14.05 4.35
C TYR A 45 23.16 -13.24 4.48
N GLY A 46 23.12 -12.10 5.16
CA GLY A 46 24.32 -11.31 5.46
C GLY A 46 25.34 -12.12 6.27
N LEU A 47 24.90 -12.84 7.30
CA LEU A 47 25.75 -13.69 8.12
C LEU A 47 26.34 -14.87 7.32
N LEU A 48 25.52 -15.51 6.49
CA LEU A 48 25.97 -16.60 5.62
C LEU A 48 27.03 -16.14 4.62
N LEU A 49 26.82 -14.99 3.98
CA LEU A 49 27.78 -14.44 3.02
C LEU A 49 29.08 -14.02 3.69
N ALA A 50 29.01 -13.41 4.89
CA ALA A 50 30.19 -13.01 5.65
C ALA A 50 31.06 -14.21 6.08
N ASN A 51 30.45 -15.37 6.28
CA ASN A 51 31.13 -16.60 6.73
C ASN A 51 31.21 -17.66 5.63
N LEU A 52 30.98 -17.31 4.36
CA LEU A 52 30.88 -18.28 3.27
C LEU A 52 32.15 -19.11 3.10
N GLY A 53 33.34 -18.52 3.31
CA GLY A 53 34.60 -19.24 3.21
C GLY A 53 34.74 -20.37 4.24
N SER A 54 34.26 -20.15 5.46
CA SER A 54 34.29 -21.15 6.54
C SER A 54 33.16 -22.17 6.43
N LEU A 55 32.02 -21.77 5.85
CA LEU A 55 30.82 -22.60 5.74
C LEU A 55 30.74 -23.38 4.42
N ALA A 56 31.50 -23.00 3.40
CA ALA A 56 31.51 -23.65 2.08
C ALA A 56 31.70 -25.19 2.12
N PRO A 57 32.50 -25.78 3.03
CA PRO A 57 32.60 -27.23 3.13
C PRO A 57 31.33 -27.92 3.66
N TYR A 58 30.48 -27.19 4.39
CA TYR A 58 29.30 -27.71 5.08
C TYR A 58 27.99 -27.35 4.38
N ILE A 59 28.04 -26.57 3.31
CA ILE A 59 26.85 -26.05 2.64
C ILE A 59 26.97 -26.20 1.12
N ASP A 60 25.96 -26.78 0.50
CA ASP A 60 25.80 -26.78 -0.95
C ASP A 60 25.55 -25.35 -1.45
N THR A 61 26.57 -24.80 -2.11
CA THR A 61 26.55 -23.47 -2.73
C THR A 61 25.42 -23.28 -3.75
N SER A 62 24.96 -24.35 -4.40
CA SER A 62 23.83 -24.33 -5.33
C SER A 62 22.54 -23.93 -4.61
N ASN A 63 22.27 -24.58 -3.48
CA ASN A 63 21.10 -24.31 -2.64
C ASN A 63 21.13 -22.91 -2.03
N VAL A 64 22.31 -22.42 -1.62
CA VAL A 64 22.48 -21.02 -1.16
C VAL A 64 22.13 -20.04 -2.26
N LYS A 65 22.58 -20.27 -3.49
CA LYS A 65 22.29 -19.42 -4.65
C LYS A 65 20.80 -19.37 -4.96
N PHE A 66 20.12 -20.53 -4.99
CA PHE A 66 18.67 -20.56 -5.21
C PHE A 66 17.92 -19.88 -4.07
N GLY A 67 18.27 -20.16 -2.81
CA GLY A 67 17.68 -19.49 -1.66
C GLY A 67 17.83 -17.96 -1.74
N ALA A 68 19.02 -17.47 -2.09
CA ALA A 68 19.29 -16.04 -2.25
C ALA A 68 18.46 -15.43 -3.39
N MET A 69 18.27 -16.14 -4.51
CA MET A 69 17.41 -15.70 -5.61
C MET A 69 15.95 -15.53 -5.15
N TYR A 70 15.40 -16.51 -4.42
CA TYR A 70 14.05 -16.40 -3.85
C TYR A 70 13.94 -15.26 -2.84
N PHE A 71 14.99 -15.00 -2.06
CA PHE A 71 15.04 -13.86 -1.16
C PHE A 71 15.03 -12.52 -1.91
N VAL A 72 15.73 -12.39 -3.03
CA VAL A 72 15.69 -11.17 -3.87
C VAL A 72 14.29 -10.94 -4.44
N VAL A 73 13.60 -12.00 -4.86
CA VAL A 73 12.19 -11.92 -5.30
C VAL A 73 11.31 -11.44 -4.14
N SER A 74 11.48 -12.00 -2.94
CA SER A 74 10.78 -11.58 -1.73
C SER A 74 11.03 -10.10 -1.41
N ALA A 75 12.28 -9.64 -1.46
CA ALA A 75 12.66 -8.25 -1.25
C ALA A 75 12.01 -7.30 -2.28
N SER A 76 11.92 -7.73 -3.53
CA SER A 76 11.27 -6.97 -4.61
C SER A 76 9.76 -6.83 -4.37
N LEU A 77 9.10 -7.90 -3.92
CA LEU A 77 7.69 -7.88 -3.52
C LEU A 77 7.47 -6.94 -2.32
N ALA A 78 8.37 -6.97 -1.33
CA ALA A 78 8.34 -6.07 -0.19
C ALA A 78 8.48 -4.59 -0.60
N ALA A 79 9.36 -4.29 -1.57
CA ALA A 79 9.49 -2.94 -2.10
C ALA A 79 8.22 -2.45 -2.80
N ALA A 80 7.59 -3.29 -3.63
CA ALA A 80 6.31 -2.97 -4.27
C ALA A 80 5.19 -2.76 -3.22
N GLN A 81 5.16 -3.60 -2.20
CA GLN A 81 4.24 -3.50 -1.06
C GLN A 81 4.40 -2.18 -0.30
N LYS A 82 5.65 -1.73 -0.07
CA LYS A 82 5.94 -0.43 0.56
C LYS A 82 5.46 0.77 -0.25
N LEU A 83 5.57 0.71 -1.58
CA LEU A 83 5.04 1.77 -2.45
C LEU A 83 3.52 1.90 -2.27
N ILE A 84 2.80 0.78 -2.29
CA ILE A 84 1.34 0.78 -2.05
C ILE A 84 1.03 1.26 -0.63
N ALA A 85 1.81 0.84 0.37
CA ALA A 85 1.63 1.25 1.75
C ALA A 85 1.72 2.78 1.91
N SER A 86 2.75 3.37 1.30
CA SER A 86 2.97 4.82 1.32
C SER A 86 1.85 5.58 0.63
N TYR A 87 1.34 5.05 -0.49
CA TYR A 87 0.19 5.62 -1.19
C TYR A 87 -1.07 5.62 -0.32
N VAL A 88 -1.41 4.49 0.31
CA VAL A 88 -2.59 4.39 1.19
C VAL A 88 -2.44 5.33 2.40
N ALA A 89 -1.25 5.39 3.01
CA ALA A 89 -0.98 6.29 4.12
C ALA A 89 -1.16 7.77 3.71
N ALA A 90 -0.52 8.20 2.62
CA ALA A 90 -0.65 9.57 2.12
C ALA A 90 -2.08 9.92 1.70
N GLY A 91 -2.77 9.02 1.00
CA GLY A 91 -4.15 9.23 0.56
C GLY A 91 -5.15 9.33 1.73
N THR A 92 -4.93 8.56 2.79
CA THR A 92 -5.79 8.61 3.99
C THR A 92 -5.51 9.86 4.84
N ALA A 93 -4.24 10.27 4.95
CA ALA A 93 -3.86 11.53 5.61
C ALA A 93 -4.41 12.75 4.88
N ALA A 94 -4.22 12.83 3.56
CA ALA A 94 -4.76 13.90 2.72
C ALA A 94 -6.30 13.94 2.78
N GLY A 95 -6.96 12.79 2.92
CA GLY A 95 -8.39 12.71 3.13
C GLY A 95 -8.87 13.34 4.44
N GLU A 96 -8.13 13.15 5.54
CA GLU A 96 -8.49 13.74 6.84
C GLU A 96 -8.17 15.25 6.88
N GLU A 97 -7.02 15.67 6.33
CA GLU A 97 -6.66 17.08 6.17
C GLU A 97 -7.66 17.82 5.28
N GLY A 98 -8.02 17.24 4.13
CA GLY A 98 -9.01 17.83 3.23
C GLY A 98 -10.39 17.99 3.87
N ARG A 99 -10.77 17.10 4.81
CA ARG A 99 -12.01 17.27 5.60
C ARG A 99 -11.91 18.41 6.61
N ALA A 100 -10.76 18.56 7.27
CA ALA A 100 -10.52 19.67 8.18
C ALA A 100 -10.61 21.00 7.44
N THR A 101 -9.92 21.13 6.30
CA THR A 101 -10.00 22.29 5.42
C THR A 101 -11.42 22.52 4.90
N GLY A 102 -12.13 21.45 4.50
CA GLY A 102 -13.53 21.56 4.06
C GLY A 102 -14.47 22.09 5.15
N LYS A 103 -14.25 21.71 6.42
CA LYS A 103 -15.03 22.21 7.57
C LYS A 103 -14.75 23.68 7.84
N GLU A 104 -13.49 24.11 7.75
CA GLU A 104 -13.11 25.52 7.88
C GLU A 104 -13.74 26.37 6.78
N LEU A 105 -13.65 25.90 5.53
CA LEU A 105 -14.25 26.59 4.39
C LEU A 105 -15.77 26.67 4.50
N ALA A 106 -16.44 25.62 4.98
CA ALA A 106 -17.89 25.65 5.22
C ALA A 106 -18.30 26.74 6.24
N ASN A 107 -17.42 27.06 7.19
CA ASN A 107 -17.65 28.14 8.15
C ASN A 107 -17.36 29.54 7.57
N SER A 108 -16.51 29.63 6.55
CA SER A 108 -16.05 30.90 5.97
C SER A 108 -17.12 31.69 5.18
N ARG A 109 -18.30 31.09 4.91
CA ARG A 109 -19.38 31.63 4.05
C ARG A 109 -18.98 32.00 2.62
N VAL A 110 -17.74 31.75 2.21
CA VAL A 110 -17.28 31.96 0.83
C VAL A 110 -17.79 30.80 -0.04
N PRO A 111 -18.51 31.07 -1.14
CA PRO A 111 -18.96 30.02 -2.03
C PRO A 111 -17.75 29.35 -2.70
N ILE A 112 -17.71 28.01 -2.65
CA ILE A 112 -16.67 27.23 -3.34
C ILE A 112 -17.20 26.78 -4.68
N ASP A 113 -16.51 27.19 -5.74
CA ASP A 113 -16.66 26.56 -7.05
C ASP A 113 -15.87 25.24 -7.07
N VAL A 114 -16.62 24.15 -6.85
CA VAL A 114 -16.09 22.78 -6.82
C VAL A 114 -15.47 22.39 -8.16
N GLU A 115 -15.97 22.93 -9.28
CA GLU A 115 -15.46 22.62 -10.61
C GLU A 115 -14.08 23.23 -10.83
N SER A 116 -13.94 24.52 -10.50
CA SER A 116 -12.65 25.23 -10.52
C SER A 116 -11.63 24.57 -9.59
N MET A 117 -12.05 24.15 -8.39
CA MET A 117 -11.19 23.39 -7.46
C MET A 117 -10.67 22.10 -8.10
N TYR A 118 -11.53 21.28 -8.71
CA TYR A 118 -11.08 20.06 -9.38
C TYR A 118 -10.16 20.32 -10.57
N GLN A 119 -10.42 21.39 -11.33
CA GLN A 119 -9.56 21.79 -12.44
C GLN A 119 -8.15 22.18 -11.94
N GLN A 120 -8.05 22.97 -10.87
CA GLN A 120 -6.78 23.36 -10.27
C GLN A 120 -6.01 22.16 -9.72
N VAL A 121 -6.69 21.23 -9.02
CA VAL A 121 -6.08 19.98 -8.55
C VAL A 121 -5.54 19.17 -9.73
N ASN A 122 -6.29 19.07 -10.81
CA ASN A 122 -5.89 18.28 -11.98
C ASN A 122 -4.70 18.89 -12.74
N GLN A 123 -4.58 20.23 -12.76
CA GLN A 123 -3.45 20.94 -13.36
C GLN A 123 -2.13 20.69 -12.61
N GLY A 124 -2.19 20.33 -11.33
CA GLY A 124 -1.01 19.95 -10.54
C GLY A 124 -0.52 18.52 -10.79
N LEU A 125 -1.24 17.70 -11.55
CA LEU A 125 -0.94 16.27 -11.73
C LEU A 125 -0.31 15.96 -13.09
N LEU A 126 0.70 15.10 -13.09
CA LEU A 126 1.30 14.55 -14.32
C LEU A 126 0.31 13.65 -15.07
N TRP A 127 0.54 13.46 -16.37
CA TRP A 127 -0.37 12.83 -17.34
C TRP A 127 -1.06 11.50 -16.90
N PRO A 128 -0.39 10.50 -16.30
CA PRO A 128 -1.13 9.31 -15.88
C PRO A 128 -2.04 9.60 -14.68
N TRP A 129 -1.60 10.48 -13.78
CA TRP A 129 -2.32 10.82 -12.55
C TRP A 129 -3.48 11.78 -12.77
N SER A 130 -3.35 12.73 -13.69
CA SER A 130 -4.46 13.61 -14.07
C SER A 130 -5.59 12.83 -14.73
N THR A 131 -5.27 11.85 -15.58
CA THR A 131 -6.27 10.95 -16.18
C THR A 131 -6.98 10.11 -15.12
N PHE A 132 -6.23 9.58 -14.16
CA PHE A 132 -6.81 8.83 -13.03
C PHE A 132 -7.71 9.72 -12.18
N ASN A 133 -7.24 10.91 -11.80
CA ASN A 133 -7.99 11.89 -11.01
C ASN A 133 -9.28 12.30 -11.72
N ALA A 134 -9.23 12.63 -13.02
CA ALA A 134 -10.41 12.97 -13.80
C ALA A 134 -11.49 11.87 -13.78
N ARG A 135 -11.10 10.59 -13.87
CA ARG A 135 -12.03 9.45 -13.78
C ARG A 135 -12.63 9.30 -12.39
N MET A 136 -11.86 9.59 -11.33
CA MET A 136 -12.34 9.51 -9.95
C MET A 136 -13.29 10.68 -9.65
N THR A 137 -12.97 11.88 -10.12
CA THR A 137 -13.80 13.07 -10.01
C THR A 137 -15.11 12.91 -10.79
N ASP A 138 -15.09 12.34 -11.99
CA ASP A 138 -16.32 12.04 -12.75
C ASP A 138 -17.28 11.12 -11.98
N LYS A 139 -16.75 10.12 -11.26
CA LYS A 139 -17.56 9.27 -10.39
C LYS A 139 -18.13 10.02 -9.18
N ALA A 140 -17.33 10.89 -8.57
CA ALA A 140 -17.79 11.74 -7.47
C ALA A 140 -18.91 12.70 -7.95
N ARG A 141 -18.80 13.28 -9.15
CA ARG A 141 -19.85 14.11 -9.77
C ARG A 141 -21.16 13.34 -9.98
N LYS A 142 -21.07 12.05 -10.28
CA LYS A 142 -22.21 11.13 -10.39
C LYS A 142 -22.79 10.70 -9.03
N GLY A 143 -22.30 11.26 -7.92
CA GLY A 143 -22.77 11.00 -6.56
C GLY A 143 -22.06 9.86 -5.83
N ASP A 144 -21.02 9.27 -6.44
CA ASP A 144 -20.29 8.14 -5.85
C ASP A 144 -19.09 8.60 -5.00
N TYR A 145 -19.37 9.16 -3.82
CA TYR A 145 -18.36 9.65 -2.87
C TYR A 145 -17.58 8.54 -2.14
N ALA A 146 -18.03 7.29 -2.24
CA ALA A 146 -17.37 6.11 -1.70
C ALA A 146 -16.24 5.58 -2.61
N VAL A 147 -16.04 6.17 -3.78
CA VAL A 147 -15.07 5.69 -4.79
C VAL A 147 -13.64 5.66 -4.28
N ILE A 148 -13.20 6.69 -3.54
CA ILE A 148 -11.83 6.76 -3.00
C ILE A 148 -11.63 5.69 -1.93
N GLY A 149 -12.58 5.54 -0.99
CA GLY A 149 -12.50 4.49 0.03
C GLY A 149 -12.44 3.09 -0.56
N ARG A 150 -13.23 2.79 -1.61
CA ARG A 150 -13.12 1.52 -2.32
C ARG A 150 -11.77 1.34 -3.01
N PHE A 151 -11.16 2.41 -3.50
CA PHE A 151 -9.82 2.34 -4.09
C PHE A 151 -8.75 2.05 -3.03
N HIS A 152 -8.77 2.73 -1.89
CA HIS A 152 -7.88 2.43 -0.76
C HIS A 152 -8.04 0.98 -0.28
N ALA A 153 -9.27 0.49 -0.14
CA ALA A 153 -9.53 -0.90 0.23
C ALA A 153 -8.93 -1.89 -0.78
N LYS A 154 -9.14 -1.68 -2.09
CA LYS A 154 -8.53 -2.53 -3.13
C LYS A 154 -7.01 -2.47 -3.13
N ALA A 155 -6.43 -1.28 -2.94
CA ALA A 155 -4.97 -1.12 -2.81
C ALA A 155 -4.44 -1.94 -1.62
N SER A 156 -5.09 -1.87 -0.46
CA SER A 156 -4.71 -2.68 0.71
C SER A 156 -4.87 -4.19 0.48
N GLN A 157 -5.86 -4.63 -0.29
CA GLN A 157 -5.99 -6.05 -0.67
C GLN A 157 -4.84 -6.50 -1.58
N ILE A 158 -4.44 -5.69 -2.57
CA ILE A 158 -3.26 -5.96 -3.40
C ILE A 158 -2.01 -6.04 -2.54
N GLN A 159 -1.85 -5.12 -1.58
CA GLN A 159 -0.76 -5.13 -0.61
C GLN A 159 -0.74 -6.43 0.20
N THR A 160 -1.90 -6.92 0.67
CA THR A 160 -2.01 -8.22 1.36
C THR A 160 -1.51 -9.36 0.48
N TYR A 161 -1.91 -9.42 -0.79
CA TYR A 161 -1.43 -10.47 -1.70
C TYR A 161 0.08 -10.41 -1.89
N LEU A 162 0.67 -9.21 -2.04
CA LEU A 162 2.11 -9.05 -2.13
C LEU A 162 2.84 -9.58 -0.88
N VAL A 163 2.32 -9.29 0.33
CA VAL A 163 2.89 -9.82 1.57
C VAL A 163 2.77 -11.35 1.64
N VAL A 164 1.64 -11.92 1.21
CA VAL A 164 1.47 -13.38 1.19
C VAL A 164 2.50 -14.02 0.24
N PHE A 165 2.68 -13.46 -0.97
CA PHE A 165 3.71 -13.96 -1.90
C PHE A 165 5.13 -13.76 -1.35
N GLN A 166 5.41 -12.65 -0.67
CA GLN A 166 6.67 -12.40 0.02
C GLN A 166 6.94 -13.47 1.09
N VAL A 167 5.94 -13.81 1.92
CA VAL A 167 6.07 -14.87 2.94
C VAL A 167 6.37 -16.21 2.28
N ILE A 168 5.61 -16.58 1.23
CA ILE A 168 5.82 -17.85 0.53
C ILE A 168 7.23 -17.93 -0.05
N THR A 169 7.69 -16.87 -0.74
CA THR A 169 9.03 -16.83 -1.34
C THR A 169 10.14 -16.82 -0.29
N SER A 170 9.96 -16.14 0.85
CA SER A 170 10.88 -16.23 1.99
C SER A 170 10.93 -17.63 2.60
N LEU A 171 9.80 -18.32 2.74
CA LEU A 171 9.78 -19.69 3.24
C LEU A 171 10.47 -20.66 2.29
N ILE A 172 10.24 -20.53 0.98
CA ILE A 172 10.95 -21.32 -0.03
C ILE A 172 12.47 -21.06 0.07
N SER A 173 12.86 -19.80 0.22
CA SER A 173 14.25 -19.39 0.45
C SER A 173 14.87 -20.09 1.68
N ALA A 174 14.15 -20.13 2.81
CA ALA A 174 14.58 -20.85 4.01
C ALA A 174 14.72 -22.37 3.77
N VAL A 175 13.78 -22.99 3.06
CA VAL A 175 13.82 -24.43 2.76
C VAL A 175 15.06 -24.78 1.94
N PHE A 176 15.39 -23.99 0.91
CA PHE A 176 16.63 -24.21 0.15
C PHE A 176 17.86 -24.08 1.03
N LEU A 177 17.89 -23.10 1.93
CA LEU A 177 19.01 -22.88 2.84
C LEU A 177 19.19 -24.06 3.81
N ILE A 178 18.10 -24.60 4.37
CA ILE A 178 18.12 -25.76 5.26
C ILE A 178 18.56 -27.02 4.50
N ASN A 179 17.99 -27.27 3.33
CA ASN A 179 18.34 -28.43 2.51
C ASN A 179 19.78 -28.36 1.96
N GLY A 180 20.38 -27.17 1.96
CA GLY A 180 21.78 -26.97 1.59
C GLY A 180 22.78 -27.43 2.63
N ILE A 181 22.38 -27.66 3.89
CA ILE A 181 23.30 -28.07 4.95
C ILE A 181 23.68 -29.53 4.71
N LEU A 182 24.96 -29.77 4.41
CA LEU A 182 25.55 -31.10 4.28
C LEU A 182 25.80 -31.63 5.70
N VAL A 183 25.11 -32.73 6.06
CA VAL A 183 25.30 -33.46 7.32
C VAL A 183 26.50 -34.40 7.20
#